data_AF-A0A3D1SSP6-F1
#
_entry.id   AF-A0A3D1SSP6-F1
#
_cell.length_a   1.000
_cell.length_b   1.000
_cell.length_c   1.000
_cell.angle_alpha   90.00
_cell.angle_beta   90.00
_cell.angle_gamma   90.00
#
_symmetry.space_group_name_H-M   'P 1'
#
loop_
_entity.id
_entity.type
_entity.pdbx_description
1 polymer ?
#
loop_
_entity_poly.entity_id
_entity_poly.type
_entity_poly.pdbx_seq_one_letter_code
_entity_poly.pdbx_strand_id
1 'polypeptide(L)' 'LALMGVEPYVRVYGCGTLCLKREIGIYMNTYRVGVIADTHVPKSLPALPGEIAQRFQGVDLILHAGDVTGKEVLDELRL' A
#
# COMPACT_ATOMS: atom_id res chain seq x y z
N LEU A 1 5.94 5.71 13.05
CA LEU A 1 5.98 6.72 11.98
C LEU A 1 6.76 6.11 10.82
N ALA A 2 6.17 6.09 9.62
CA ALA A 2 6.65 5.40 8.43
C ALA A 2 8.17 5.50 8.24
N LEU A 3 8.80 4.44 7.72
CA LEU A 3 10.23 4.34 7.45
C LEU A 3 10.71 5.53 6.59
N MET A 4 11.08 6.63 7.25
CA MET A 4 11.59 7.83 6.59
C MET A 4 13.03 7.54 6.17
N GLY A 5 13.20 7.20 4.88
CA GLY A 5 14.53 6.96 4.30
C GLY A 5 14.58 5.86 3.23
N VAL A 6 13.50 5.11 3.02
CA VAL A 6 13.37 4.09 1.96
C VAL A 6 12.23 4.44 1.02
N GLU A 7 12.21 3.88 -0.19
CA GLU A 7 11.02 3.95 -1.03
C GLU A 7 9.82 3.43 -0.22
N PRO A 8 8.71 4.18 -0.14
CA PRO A 8 7.61 3.89 0.78
C PRO A 8 6.73 2.73 0.27
N TYR A 9 7.22 1.99 -0.73
CA TYR A 9 6.53 0.87 -1.34
C TYR A 9 7.50 -0.27 -1.67
N VAL A 10 6.98 -1.48 -1.69
CA VAL A 10 7.67 -2.69 -2.13
C VAL A 10 7.17 -3.07 -3.52
N ARG A 11 8.08 -3.51 -4.40
CA ARG A 11 7.70 -4.10 -5.69
C ARG A 11 7.43 -5.58 -5.53
N VAL A 12 6.22 -6.00 -5.86
CA VAL A 12 5.79 -7.40 -5.84
C VAL A 12 5.63 -7.88 -7.28
N TYR A 13 6.30 -8.97 -7.62
CA TYR A 13 6.22 -9.59 -8.94
C TYR A 13 5.30 -10.81 -8.87
N GLY A 14 4.29 -10.84 -9.74
CA GLY A 14 3.34 -11.95 -9.85
C GLY A 14 3.46 -12.63 -11.21
N CYS A 15 3.52 -13.97 -11.22
CA CYS A 15 3.42 -14.80 -12.41
C CYS A 15 2.08 -15.55 -12.36
N GLY A 16 1.28 -15.44 -13.41
CA GLY A 16 0.01 -16.15 -13.53
C GLY A 16 -0.14 -16.84 -14.87
N THR A 17 -0.96 -17.90 -14.88
CA THR A 17 -1.36 -18.60 -16.09
C THR A 17 -2.82 -18.31 -16.36
N LEU A 18 -3.14 -17.86 -17.57
CA LEU A 18 -4.51 -17.58 -18.00
C LEU A 18 -4.87 -18.48 -19.19
N CYS A 19 -5.94 -19.25 -19.04
CA CYS A 19 -6.53 -20.07 -20.09
C CYS A 19 -7.71 -19.32 -20.73
N LEU A 20 -7.50 -18.70 -21.89
CA LEU A 20 -8.59 -18.09 -22.67
C LEU A 20 -8.76 -18.86 -23.98
N LYS A 21 -10.00 -19.24 -24.31
CA LYS A 21 -10.36 -19.90 -25.59
C LYS A 21 -9.49 -21.14 -25.94
N ARG A 22 -9.06 -21.92 -24.93
CA ARG A 22 -8.18 -23.11 -25.07
C ARG A 22 -6.73 -22.80 -25.46
N GLU A 23 -6.26 -21.57 -25.33
CA GLU A 23 -4.84 -21.22 -25.36
C GLU A 23 -4.35 -20.92 -23.93
N ILE A 24 -3.14 -21.40 -23.60
CA ILE A 24 -2.47 -21.13 -22.33
C ILE A 24 -1.53 -19.94 -22.53
N GLY A 25 -1.79 -18.84 -21.83
CA GLY A 25 -0.90 -17.68 -21.74
C GLY A 25 -0.27 -17.56 -20.35
N ILE A 26 1.00 -17.15 -20.30
CA ILE A 26 1.67 -16.75 -19.05
C ILE A 26 1.74 -15.22 -19.03
N TYR A 27 1.37 -14.59 -17.92
CA TYR A 27 1.47 -13.14 -17.74
C TYR A 27 2.27 -12.78 -16.49
N MET A 28 3.12 -11.77 -16.62
CA MET A 28 3.84 -11.17 -15.50
C MET A 28 3.18 -9.85 -15.11
N ASN A 29 2.92 -9.68 -13.83
CA ASN A 29 2.48 -8.41 -13.25
C ASN A 29 3.52 -7.91 -12.26
N THR A 30 3.68 -6.59 -12.20
CA THR A 30 4.45 -5.93 -11.14
C THR A 30 3.51 -4.99 -10.41
N TYR A 31 3.44 -5.12 -9.08
CA TYR A 31 2.64 -4.28 -8.21
C TYR A 31 3.54 -3.43 -7.31
N ARG A 32 3.17 -2.17 -7.10
CA ARG A 32 3.75 -1.30 -6.08
C ARG A 32 2.83 -1.32 -4.86
N VAL A 33 3.31 -1.88 -3.76
CA VAL A 33 2.56 -1.95 -2.51
C VAL A 33 3.14 -0.95 -1.52
N GLY A 34 2.43 0.15 -1.28
CA GLY A 34 2.77 1.11 -0.23
C GLY A 34 2.66 0.45 1.14
N VAL A 35 3.66 0.59 2.01
CA VAL A 35 3.66 -0.04 3.34
C VAL A 35 3.73 1.02 4.42
N ILE A 36 2.76 1.00 5.34
CA ILE A 36 2.72 1.83 6.54
C ILE A 36 2.45 0.94 7.75
N ALA A 37 2.86 1.36 8.93
CA ALA A 37 2.60 0.61 10.16
C ALA A 37 2.50 1.56 11.36
N ASP A 38 1.86 1.08 12.41
CA ASP A 38 1.85 1.68 13.75
C ASP A 38 1.58 3.18 13.74
N THR A 39 0.58 3.59 12.95
CA THR A 39 0.19 5.00 12.77
C THR A 39 -0.35 5.60 14.07
N HIS A 40 -1.09 4.80 14.86
CA HIS A 40 -1.68 5.20 16.14
C HIS A 40 -2.47 6.52 16.08
N VAL A 41 -3.11 6.85 14.95
CA VAL A 41 -4.02 8.00 14.82
C VAL A 41 -5.42 7.56 15.28
N PRO A 42 -6.15 8.36 16.08
CA PRO A 42 -5.78 9.70 16.60
C PRO A 42 -5.01 9.69 17.94
N LYS A 43 -4.70 8.51 18.51
CA LYS A 43 -4.20 8.36 19.88
C LYS A 43 -2.84 9.02 20.13
N SER A 44 -1.88 8.82 19.23
CA SER A 44 -0.50 9.30 19.31
C SER A 44 -0.21 10.46 18.35
N LEU A 45 -0.99 10.55 17.27
CA LEU A 45 -0.90 11.60 16.26
C LEU A 45 -2.31 12.07 15.92
N PRO A 46 -2.55 13.38 15.73
CA PRO A 46 -3.89 13.88 15.42
C PRO A 46 -4.39 13.49 14.02
N ALA A 47 -3.47 13.24 13.08
CA ALA A 47 -3.72 12.82 11.70
C ALA A 47 -2.45 12.16 11.12
N LEU A 48 -2.53 11.51 9.95
CA LEU A 48 -1.33 11.05 9.26
C LEU A 48 -0.51 12.25 8.76
N PRO A 49 0.83 12.14 8.68
CA PRO A 49 1.64 13.17 8.05
C PRO A 49 1.22 13.42 6.59
N GLY A 50 1.02 14.68 6.20
CA GLY A 50 0.52 15.03 4.86
C GLY A 50 1.39 14.56 3.69
N GLU A 51 2.66 14.25 3.93
CA GLU A 51 3.56 13.67 2.92
C GLU A 51 3.21 12.20 2.56
N ILE A 52 2.45 11.48 3.40
CA ILE A 52 2.10 10.07 3.16
C ILE A 52 1.28 9.93 1.88
N ALA A 53 0.32 10.83 1.65
CA ALA A 53 -0.51 10.81 0.43
C ALA A 53 0.35 10.99 -0.84
N GLN A 54 1.31 11.93 -0.82
CA GLN A 54 2.21 12.16 -1.94
C GLN A 54 3.14 10.96 -2.16
N ARG A 55 3.65 10.38 -1.08
CA ARG A 55 4.54 9.21 -1.10
C ARG A 55 3.87 7.94 -1.61
N PHE A 56 2.57 7.79 -1.37
CA PHE A 56 1.77 6.65 -1.82
C PHE A 56 1.06 6.90 -3.16
N GLN A 57 1.28 8.05 -3.80
CA GLN A 57 0.70 8.31 -5.10
C GLN A 57 1.19 7.27 -6.13
N GLY A 58 0.24 6.60 -6.79
CA GLY A 58 0.52 5.61 -7.82
C GLY A 58 0.98 4.24 -7.32
N VAL A 59 0.79 3.94 -6.03
CA VAL A 59 0.82 2.55 -5.55
C VAL A 59 -0.47 1.83 -5.98
N ASP A 60 -0.38 0.54 -6.24
CA ASP A 60 -1.54 -0.30 -6.60
C ASP A 60 -2.31 -0.75 -5.35
N LEU A 61 -1.63 -0.80 -4.21
CA LEU A 61 -2.19 -1.23 -2.92
C LEU A 61 -1.47 -0.52 -1.76
N ILE A 62 -2.20 -0.25 -0.68
CA ILE A 62 -1.62 0.15 0.61
C ILE A 62 -1.80 -0.98 1.61
N LEU A 63 -0.71 -1.40 2.24
CA LEU A 63 -0.70 -2.38 3.32
C LEU A 63 -0.37 -1.68 4.64
N HIS A 64 -1.32 -1.68 5.58
CA HIS A 64 -1.08 -1.30 6.97
C HIS A 64 -0.58 -2.53 7.76
N ALA A 65 0.71 -2.60 8.08
CA ALA A 65 1.36 -3.75 8.70
C ALA A 65 1.37 -3.71 10.25
N GLY A 66 0.59 -2.82 10.85
CA GLY A 66 0.39 -2.71 12.30
C GLY A 66 -1.06 -2.41 12.66
N ASP A 67 -1.29 -1.87 13.85
CA ASP A 67 -2.64 -1.64 14.36
C ASP A 67 -3.31 -0.40 13.75
N VAL A 68 -4.49 -0.59 13.17
CA VAL A 68 -5.39 0.50 12.77
C VAL A 68 -6.30 0.81 13.96
N THR A 69 -6.03 1.93 14.64
CA THR A 69 -6.71 2.29 15.90
C THR A 69 -7.86 3.29 15.73
N GLY A 70 -7.98 3.89 14.54
CA GLY A 70 -9.04 4.85 14.19
C GLY A 70 -9.45 4.69 12.73
N LYS A 71 -10.73 4.98 12.43
CA LYS A 71 -11.27 4.92 11.06
C LYS A 71 -10.68 6.01 10.17
N GLU A 72 -10.25 7.11 10.77
CA GLU A 72 -9.61 8.26 10.14
C GLU A 72 -8.39 7.83 9.32
N VAL A 73 -7.60 6.87 9.83
CA VAL A 73 -6.46 6.28 9.08
C VAL A 73 -6.91 5.68 7.75
N LEU A 74 -8.03 4.94 7.75
CA LEU A 74 -8.55 4.32 6.54
C LEU A 74 -9.15 5.35 5.58
N ASP A 75 -9.79 6.38 6.12
CA ASP A 75 -10.36 7.46 5.31
C ASP A 75 -9.26 8.31 4.66
N GLU A 76 -8.16 8.60 5.38
CA GLU A 76 -7.01 9.34 4.85
C GLU A 76 -6.17 8.53 3.84
N LEU A 77 -6.13 7.20 3.96
CA LEU A 77 -5.41 6.31 3.03
C LEU A 77 -6.22 5.92 1.79
N ARG A 78 -7.50 6.30 1.70
CA ARG A 78 -8.31 6.18 0.47
C ARG A 78 -7.95 7.33 -0.48
N LEU A 79 -6.82 7.15 -1.17
CA LEU A 79 -6.32 8.06 -2.20
C LEU A 79 -7.17 8.00 -3.48
#